data_AF-A0A182TYF9-F1
#
_entry.id   AF-A0A182TYF9-F1
#
_cell.length_a   1.000
_cell.length_b   1.000
_cell.length_c   1.000
_cell.angle_alpha   90.00
_cell.angle_beta   90.00
_cell.angle_gamma   90.00
#
_symmetry.space_group_name_H-M   'P 1'
#
loop_
_entity.id
_entity.type
_entity.pdbx_description
1 polymer ?
#
loop_
_entity_poly.entity_id
_entity_poly.type
_entity_poly.pdbx_seq_one_letter_code
_entity_poly.pdbx_strand_id
1 'polypeptide(L)'
;MLAKNDTMRVIYMYHNKEPHGAFYTPGSLPDPAEAFKQARSLFLTQRINQAPLKPDPRLRTMELLNQDVNLPQGDGTLHWCKMFKLNDINRKHHLIRYEPVFDSGTSASYVYHMILHECQGSSPELEIMSRENDKSILTCNSIVAAWTRGSEVSGRNKQTY
;
A
#
# COMPACT_ATOMS: atom_id res chain seq x y z
N MET A 1 13.84 26.24 -7.24
CA MET A 1 12.95 25.06 -7.16
C MET A 1 11.88 25.35 -6.12
N LEU A 2 10.60 25.33 -6.51
CA LEU A 2 9.49 25.51 -5.57
C LEU A 2 9.00 24.13 -5.13
N ALA A 3 9.26 23.75 -3.88
CA ALA A 3 8.71 22.55 -3.29
C ALA A 3 7.34 22.87 -2.67
N LYS A 4 6.29 22.18 -3.12
CA LYS A 4 4.93 22.28 -2.59
C LYS A 4 4.63 21.04 -1.75
N ASN A 5 3.57 21.10 -0.93
CA ASN A 5 3.10 19.96 -0.15
C ASN A 5 2.27 19.01 -1.02
N ASP A 6 2.85 18.55 -2.14
CA ASP A 6 2.24 17.67 -3.12
C ASP A 6 3.30 16.74 -3.72
N THR A 7 2.87 15.77 -4.51
CA THR A 7 3.74 14.84 -5.24
C THR A 7 4.61 15.60 -6.23
N MET A 8 5.92 15.44 -6.10
CA MET A 8 6.92 16.01 -6.99
C MET A 8 7.58 14.92 -7.82
N ARG A 9 7.84 15.20 -9.09
CA ARG A 9 8.62 14.31 -9.95
C ARG A 9 10.10 14.71 -9.89
N VAL A 10 10.91 13.81 -9.36
CA VAL A 10 12.37 13.96 -9.32
C VAL A 10 12.96 13.26 -10.54
N ILE A 11 13.71 14.03 -11.34
CA ILE A 11 14.55 13.51 -12.41
C ILE A 11 15.98 13.47 -11.87
N TYR A 12 16.68 12.38 -12.15
CA TYR A 12 18.07 12.21 -11.74
C TYR A 12 18.89 11.62 -12.88
N MET A 13 20.16 12.01 -12.88
CA MET A 13 21.19 11.59 -13.81
C MET A 13 22.44 11.31 -12.99
N TYR A 14 23.20 10.28 -13.34
CA TYR A 14 24.49 10.00 -12.73
C TYR A 14 25.56 9.87 -13.80
N HIS A 15 26.78 10.25 -13.44
CA HIS A 15 27.95 10.04 -14.28
C HIS A 15 28.57 8.68 -13.92
N ASN A 16 29.01 7.90 -14.91
CA ASN A 16 29.58 6.56 -14.68
C ASN A 16 31.01 6.60 -14.12
N LYS A 17 31.66 7.77 -14.16
CA LYS A 17 32.98 8.02 -13.57
C LYS A 17 32.85 9.03 -12.44
N GLU A 18 33.69 8.89 -11.43
CA GLU A 18 33.80 9.86 -10.35
C GLU A 18 34.26 11.23 -10.90
N PRO A 19 33.66 12.35 -10.46
CA PRO A 19 34.08 13.67 -10.92
C PRO A 19 35.51 13.96 -10.47
N HIS A 20 36.43 14.06 -11.42
CA HIS A 20 37.82 14.41 -11.17
C HIS A 20 37.94 15.93 -10.91
N GLY A 21 37.74 16.35 -9.66
CA GLY A 21 38.06 17.70 -9.18
C GLY A 21 37.01 18.79 -9.45
N ALA A 22 37.19 19.94 -8.80
CA ALA A 22 36.22 21.04 -8.69
C ALA A 22 36.04 21.91 -9.97
N PHE A 23 36.58 21.48 -11.12
CA PHE A 23 36.56 22.27 -12.35
C PHE A 23 35.53 21.72 -13.33
N TYR A 24 34.30 22.22 -13.22
CA TYR A 24 33.24 21.97 -14.19
C TYR A 24 33.46 22.85 -15.43
N THR A 25 34.10 22.33 -16.47
CA THR A 25 34.11 22.98 -17.78
C THR A 25 32.79 22.72 -18.52
N PRO A 26 32.34 23.60 -19.43
CA PRO A 26 31.22 23.29 -20.32
C PRO A 26 31.46 21.94 -21.02
N GLY A 27 30.48 21.03 -20.95
CA GLY A 27 30.62 19.65 -21.46
C GLY A 27 31.09 18.60 -20.43
N SER A 28 31.31 18.98 -19.17
CA SER A 28 31.63 18.03 -18.07
C SER A 28 30.43 17.25 -17.54
N LEU A 29 29.21 17.67 -17.88
CA LEU A 29 27.99 16.92 -17.57
C LEU A 29 27.83 15.76 -18.57
N PRO A 30 27.36 14.59 -18.12
CA PRO A 30 27.12 13.48 -19.03
C PRO A 30 25.97 13.80 -20.00
N ASP A 31 25.98 13.18 -21.17
CA ASP A 31 24.91 13.31 -22.15
C ASP A 31 23.56 12.94 -21.49
N PRO A 32 22.58 13.87 -21.44
CA PRO A 32 21.25 13.59 -20.91
C PRO A 32 20.57 12.39 -21.55
N ALA A 33 20.83 12.10 -22.82
CA ALA A 33 20.24 10.95 -23.51
C ALA A 33 20.70 9.60 -22.94
N GLU A 34 21.93 9.54 -22.41
CA GLU A 34 22.52 8.33 -21.83
C GLU A 34 22.43 8.29 -20.29
N ALA A 35 22.54 9.46 -19.66
CA ALA A 35 22.62 9.59 -18.21
C ALA A 35 21.25 9.64 -17.54
N PHE A 36 20.20 10.01 -18.28
CA PHE A 36 18.85 9.98 -17.77
C PHE A 36 18.44 8.55 -17.40
N LYS A 37 17.78 8.42 -16.26
CA LYS A 37 17.24 7.13 -15.81
C LYS A 37 15.73 7.12 -15.96
N GLN A 38 15.05 7.60 -14.94
CA GLN A 38 13.60 7.69 -14.98
C GLN A 38 13.15 8.70 -13.94
N ALA A 39 12.09 9.45 -14.24
CA ALA A 39 11.45 10.28 -13.23
C ALA A 39 10.83 9.39 -12.13
N ARG A 40 11.05 9.76 -10.87
CA ARG A 40 10.43 9.13 -9.68
C ARG A 40 9.50 10.13 -9.00
N SER A 41 8.30 9.68 -8.66
CA SER A 41 7.34 10.48 -7.89
C SER A 41 7.66 10.34 -6.41
N LEU A 42 7.84 11.46 -5.72
CA LEU A 42 8.20 11.52 -4.29
C LEU A 42 7.46 12.67 -3.62
N PHE A 43 7.20 12.54 -2.33
CA PHE A 43 6.66 13.62 -1.51
C PHE A 43 7.78 14.20 -0.64
N LEU A 44 8.43 15.26 -1.11
CA LEU A 44 9.66 15.77 -0.49
C LEU A 44 9.46 16.31 0.95
N THR A 45 8.24 16.74 1.27
CA THR A 45 7.89 17.30 2.58
C THR A 45 7.29 16.27 3.54
N GLN A 46 7.36 14.97 3.21
CA GLN A 46 6.71 13.92 4.00
C GLN A 46 7.37 13.82 5.36
N ARG A 47 6.60 14.05 6.42
CA ARG A 47 7.03 13.72 7.77
C ARG A 47 6.57 12.30 8.07
N ILE A 48 7.52 11.37 8.12
CA ILE A 48 7.24 10.00 8.55
C ILE A 48 7.01 10.03 10.07
N ASN A 49 5.77 10.31 10.47
CA ASN A 49 5.35 10.35 11.87
C ASN A 49 4.91 8.96 12.39
N GLN A 50 5.39 7.89 11.77
CA GLN A 50 5.10 6.53 12.20
C GLN A 50 6.12 6.12 13.24
N ALA A 51 5.80 6.37 14.50
CA ALA A 51 6.58 5.77 15.58
C ALA A 51 6.40 4.24 15.51
N PRO A 52 7.46 3.45 15.75
CA PRO A 52 7.31 2.02 15.97
C PRO A 52 6.26 1.78 17.05
N LEU A 53 5.37 0.82 16.82
CA LEU A 53 4.44 0.39 17.86
C LEU A 53 5.25 -0.16 19.04
N LYS A 54 4.99 0.36 20.24
CA LYS A 54 5.58 -0.21 21.45
C LYS A 54 5.01 -1.61 21.67
N PRO A 55 5.83 -2.60 22.07
CA PRO A 55 5.32 -3.91 22.44
C PRO A 55 4.28 -3.76 23.56
N ASP A 56 3.05 -4.18 23.30
CA ASP A 56 1.96 -4.23 24.28
C ASP A 56 1.26 -5.59 24.12
N PRO A 57 1.13 -6.38 25.20
CA PRO A 57 0.55 -7.73 25.15
C PRO A 57 -0.92 -7.76 24.71
N ARG A 58 -1.60 -6.61 24.68
CA ARG A 58 -2.98 -6.48 24.19
C ARG A 58 -3.06 -6.32 22.68
N LEU A 59 -1.94 -6.03 22.02
CA LEU A 59 -1.89 -5.95 20.56
C LEU A 59 -2.04 -7.34 19.96
N ARG A 60 -2.92 -7.43 18.97
CA ARG A 60 -3.14 -8.65 18.19
C ARG A 60 -2.99 -8.30 16.72
N THR A 61 -2.29 -9.16 16.00
CA THR A 61 -2.15 -9.08 14.55
C THR A 61 -3.01 -10.15 13.92
N MET A 62 -3.67 -9.81 12.82
CA MET A 62 -4.49 -10.72 12.04
C MET A 62 -4.24 -10.47 10.57
N GLU A 63 -4.04 -11.54 9.81
CA GLU A 63 -3.80 -11.49 8.38
C GLU A 63 -5.06 -11.92 7.63
N LEU A 64 -5.47 -11.11 6.66
CA LEU A 64 -6.65 -11.37 5.83
C LEU A 64 -6.16 -11.61 4.40
N LEU A 65 -6.01 -12.88 4.02
CA LEU A 65 -5.43 -13.28 2.74
C LEU A 65 -6.47 -13.94 1.83
N ASN A 66 -6.48 -13.50 0.57
CA ASN A 66 -7.16 -14.22 -0.50
C ASN A 66 -6.32 -15.45 -0.86
N GLN A 67 -6.98 -16.58 -1.09
CA GLN A 67 -6.34 -17.86 -1.41
C GLN A 67 -6.62 -18.20 -2.87
N ASP A 68 -5.63 -18.76 -3.55
CA ASP A 68 -5.74 -19.35 -4.90
C ASP A 68 -6.39 -18.43 -5.96
N VAL A 69 -6.03 -17.14 -5.92
CA VAL A 69 -6.55 -16.15 -6.89
C VAL A 69 -5.85 -16.34 -8.24
N ASN A 70 -6.61 -16.80 -9.23
CA ASN A 70 -6.13 -16.91 -10.60
C ASN A 70 -6.25 -15.56 -11.31
N LEU A 71 -5.12 -15.01 -11.76
CA LEU A 71 -5.11 -13.79 -12.55
C LEU A 71 -5.67 -14.05 -13.96
N PRO A 72 -6.45 -13.10 -14.53
CA PRO A 72 -6.95 -13.23 -15.89
C PRO A 72 -5.78 -13.25 -16.89
N GLN A 73 -5.96 -13.96 -17.99
CA GLN A 73 -5.00 -13.88 -19.09
C GLN A 73 -5.18 -12.56 -19.87
N GLY A 74 -4.07 -11.92 -20.22
CA GLY A 74 -4.07 -10.64 -20.93
C GLY A 74 -4.27 -9.42 -20.03
N ASP A 75 -4.76 -8.32 -20.60
CA ASP A 75 -4.84 -7.00 -19.93
C ASP A 75 -6.17 -6.76 -19.18
N GLY A 76 -6.88 -7.83 -18.81
CA GLY A 76 -8.16 -7.75 -18.10
C GLY A 76 -8.00 -7.23 -16.67
N THR A 77 -8.96 -6.43 -16.21
CA THR A 77 -9.03 -6.02 -14.79
C THR A 77 -9.81 -7.06 -13.98
N LEU A 78 -9.18 -7.60 -12.93
CA LEU A 78 -9.83 -8.50 -11.99
C LEU A 78 -10.25 -7.74 -10.73
N HIS A 79 -11.54 -7.81 -10.40
CA HIS A 79 -12.06 -7.40 -9.10
C HIS A 79 -12.32 -8.65 -8.27
N TRP A 80 -11.57 -8.84 -7.18
CA TRP A 80 -11.68 -10.01 -6.32
C TRP A 80 -12.14 -9.62 -4.93
N CYS A 81 -13.23 -10.25 -4.46
CA CYS A 81 -13.75 -10.06 -3.11
C CYS A 81 -13.80 -11.38 -2.35
N LYS A 82 -13.35 -11.35 -1.10
CA LYS A 82 -13.48 -12.46 -0.13
C LYS A 82 -14.00 -11.88 1.18
N MET A 83 -14.97 -12.56 1.78
CA MET A 83 -15.45 -12.20 3.10
C MET A 83 -14.76 -13.04 4.17
N PHE A 84 -14.32 -12.37 5.24
CA PHE A 84 -13.65 -12.99 6.37
C PHE A 84 -14.55 -12.92 7.59
N LYS A 85 -14.88 -14.07 8.18
CA LYS A 85 -15.61 -14.12 9.44
C LYS A 85 -14.66 -14.00 10.61
N LEU A 86 -14.82 -12.95 11.41
CA LEU A 86 -13.93 -12.64 12.53
C LEU A 86 -14.39 -13.32 13.83
N ASN A 87 -14.33 -14.65 13.87
CA ASN A 87 -14.87 -15.44 15.00
C ASN A 87 -14.17 -15.17 16.35
N ASP A 88 -12.88 -14.85 16.33
CA ASP A 88 -12.07 -14.67 17.55
C ASP A 88 -12.13 -13.24 18.14
N ILE A 89 -12.93 -12.36 17.51
CA ILE A 89 -13.13 -10.97 17.93
C ILE A 89 -14.51 -10.86 18.58
N ASN A 90 -14.59 -11.24 19.86
CA ASN A 90 -15.83 -11.27 20.64
C ASN A 90 -16.16 -9.94 21.37
N ARG A 91 -15.36 -8.90 21.15
CA ARG A 91 -15.55 -7.56 21.70
C ARG A 91 -15.03 -6.50 20.74
N LYS A 92 -15.40 -5.25 20.95
CA LYS A 92 -14.92 -4.12 20.14
C LYS A 92 -13.41 -3.95 20.29
N HIS A 93 -12.71 -3.87 19.16
CA HIS A 93 -11.29 -3.54 19.09
C HIS A 93 -11.07 -2.31 18.20
N HIS A 94 -9.93 -1.64 18.38
CA HIS A 94 -9.53 -0.54 17.51
C HIS A 94 -8.45 -1.03 16.55
N LEU A 95 -8.66 -0.85 15.24
CA LEU A 95 -7.59 -0.97 14.25
C LEU A 95 -6.67 0.24 14.38
N ILE A 96 -5.43 0.02 14.83
CA ILE A 96 -4.44 1.08 15.04
C ILE A 96 -3.37 1.14 13.95
N ARG A 97 -3.18 0.04 13.21
CA ARG A 97 -2.21 -0.09 12.12
C ARG A 97 -2.70 -1.13 11.11
N TYR A 98 -2.43 -0.90 9.83
CA TYR A 98 -2.58 -1.88 8.76
C TYR A 98 -1.51 -1.70 7.70
N GLU A 99 -1.09 -2.79 7.07
CA GLU A 99 -0.14 -2.82 5.97
C GLU A 99 -0.59 -3.86 4.93
N PRO A 100 -0.27 -3.66 3.65
CA PRO A 100 -0.57 -4.66 2.63
C PRO A 100 0.31 -5.89 2.86
N VAL A 101 -0.26 -7.07 2.66
CA VAL A 101 0.47 -8.34 2.69
C VAL A 101 0.39 -8.96 1.29
N PHE A 102 1.54 -9.40 0.78
CA PHE A 102 1.68 -10.03 -0.52
C PHE A 102 2.36 -11.38 -0.34
N ASP A 103 1.92 -12.37 -1.13
CA ASP A 103 2.54 -13.70 -1.15
C ASP A 103 3.94 -13.66 -1.80
N SER A 104 4.14 -12.77 -2.77
CA SER A 104 5.43 -12.60 -3.46
C SER A 104 5.59 -11.20 -4.07
N GLY A 105 6.83 -10.82 -4.40
CA GLY A 105 7.10 -9.57 -5.13
C GLY A 105 6.42 -9.50 -6.50
N THR A 106 6.26 -10.65 -7.16
CA THR A 106 5.50 -10.78 -8.41
C THR A 106 4.03 -10.42 -8.19
N SER A 107 3.39 -10.99 -7.15
CA SER A 107 1.99 -10.68 -6.83
C SER A 107 1.77 -9.20 -6.51
N ALA A 108 2.72 -8.57 -5.81
CA ALA A 108 2.68 -7.14 -5.49
C ALA A 108 2.66 -6.24 -6.75
N SER A 109 3.20 -6.72 -7.87
CA SER A 109 3.22 -5.96 -9.12
C SER A 109 1.85 -5.88 -9.83
N TYR A 110 0.97 -6.86 -9.56
CA TYR A 110 -0.36 -6.98 -10.17
C TYR A 110 -1.48 -6.35 -9.34
N VAL A 111 -1.25 -6.08 -8.05
CA VAL A 111 -2.26 -5.47 -7.17
C VAL A 111 -2.11 -3.96 -7.13
N TYR A 112 -3.19 -3.25 -7.51
CA TYR A 112 -3.22 -1.80 -7.48
C TYR A 112 -3.95 -1.24 -6.27
N HIS A 113 -5.07 -1.85 -5.88
CA HIS A 113 -5.92 -1.40 -4.77
C HIS A 113 -6.31 -2.58 -3.88
N MET A 114 -6.37 -2.33 -2.57
CA MET A 114 -6.97 -3.21 -1.57
C MET A 114 -7.89 -2.36 -0.69
N ILE A 115 -9.13 -2.80 -0.52
CA ILE A 115 -10.09 -2.11 0.34
C ILE A 115 -10.73 -3.14 1.28
N LEU A 116 -10.64 -2.87 2.58
CA LEU A 116 -11.28 -3.68 3.60
C LEU A 116 -12.56 -3.00 4.06
N HIS A 117 -13.67 -3.70 3.87
CA HIS A 117 -14.99 -3.25 4.30
C HIS A 117 -15.43 -3.98 5.58
N GLU A 118 -16.12 -3.27 6.46
CA GLU A 118 -16.86 -3.84 7.58
C GLU A 118 -18.32 -4.01 7.17
N CYS A 119 -18.81 -5.22 7.30
CA CYS A 119 -20.21 -5.57 7.17
C CYS A 119 -20.77 -5.76 8.58
N GLN A 120 -21.85 -5.06 8.93
CA GLN A 120 -22.50 -5.22 10.24
C GLN A 120 -23.69 -6.17 10.14
N GLY A 121 -23.81 -7.07 11.12
CA GLY A 121 -24.92 -8.02 11.24
C GLY A 121 -24.51 -9.48 11.03
N SER A 122 -25.47 -10.38 11.24
CA SER A 122 -25.31 -11.83 11.11
C SER A 122 -26.45 -12.41 10.28
N SER A 123 -26.71 -11.81 9.11
CA SER A 123 -27.76 -12.31 8.24
C SER A 123 -27.34 -13.65 7.62
N PRO A 124 -28.28 -14.57 7.34
CA PRO A 124 -27.97 -15.82 6.65
C PRO A 124 -27.22 -15.61 5.32
N GLU A 125 -27.50 -14.51 4.62
CA GLU A 125 -26.82 -14.13 3.38
C GLU A 125 -25.34 -13.84 3.61
N LEU A 126 -24.98 -13.12 4.69
CA LEU A 126 -23.58 -12.89 5.05
C LEU A 126 -22.87 -14.20 5.40
N GLU A 127 -23.56 -15.13 6.05
CA GLU A 127 -22.98 -16.43 6.37
C GLU A 127 -22.73 -17.27 5.11
N ILE A 128 -23.67 -17.28 4.15
CA ILE A 128 -23.49 -17.97 2.87
C ILE A 128 -22.35 -17.34 2.08
N MET A 129 -22.33 -16.00 1.96
CA MET A 129 -21.27 -15.29 1.25
C MET A 129 -19.88 -15.45 1.90
N SER A 130 -19.80 -15.78 3.19
CA SER A 130 -18.51 -16.05 3.85
C SER A 130 -17.90 -17.40 3.43
N ARG A 131 -18.70 -18.27 2.83
CA ARG A 131 -18.30 -19.60 2.33
C ARG A 131 -18.03 -19.59 0.82
N GLU A 132 -18.52 -18.60 0.10
CA GLU A 132 -18.30 -18.44 -1.33
C GLU A 132 -17.04 -17.61 -1.60
N ASN A 133 -16.23 -18.08 -2.53
CA ASN A 133 -15.19 -17.25 -3.14
C ASN A 133 -15.81 -16.54 -4.34
N ASP A 134 -15.40 -15.29 -4.56
CA ASP A 134 -15.59 -14.57 -5.82
C ASP A 134 -17.04 -14.09 -6.11
N LYS A 135 -17.39 -12.93 -5.56
CA LYS A 135 -18.55 -12.15 -6.01
C LYS A 135 -18.19 -10.70 -6.29
N SER A 136 -18.83 -10.15 -7.32
CA SER A 136 -18.81 -8.74 -7.66
C SER A 136 -19.48 -7.90 -6.57
N ILE A 137 -18.71 -6.97 -5.99
CA ILE A 137 -19.12 -5.85 -5.12
C ILE A 137 -20.08 -6.26 -3.99
N LEU A 138 -19.50 -6.51 -2.82
CA LEU A 138 -20.23 -6.61 -1.56
C LEU A 138 -20.89 -5.26 -1.22
N THR A 139 -22.11 -5.29 -0.68
CA THR A 139 -22.92 -4.11 -0.30
C THR A 139 -22.51 -3.50 1.06
N CYS A 140 -21.26 -3.68 1.47
CA CYS A 140 -20.77 -3.20 2.76
C CYS A 140 -20.22 -1.78 2.60
N ASN A 141 -20.84 -0.81 3.26
CA ASN A 141 -20.54 0.62 3.03
C ASN A 141 -19.48 1.20 3.98
N SER A 142 -19.10 0.48 5.05
CA SER A 142 -18.10 0.97 6.02
C SER A 142 -16.70 0.56 5.56
N ILE A 143 -15.85 1.53 5.22
CA ILE A 143 -14.44 1.29 4.89
C ILE A 143 -13.61 1.33 6.18
N VAL A 144 -12.91 0.24 6.48
CA VAL A 144 -12.05 0.11 7.66
C VAL A 144 -10.60 0.46 7.33
N ALA A 145 -10.14 0.00 6.16
CA ALA A 145 -8.80 0.26 5.65
C ALA A 145 -8.83 0.33 4.13
N ALA A 146 -7.96 1.17 3.56
CA ALA A 146 -7.76 1.28 2.13
C ALA A 146 -6.27 1.42 1.86
N TRP A 147 -5.79 0.68 0.87
CA TRP A 147 -4.42 0.75 0.41
C TRP A 147 -4.41 0.85 -1.10
N THR A 148 -3.54 1.71 -1.62
CA THR A 148 -3.28 1.84 -3.05
C THR A 148 -1.78 1.77 -3.29
N ARG A 149 -1.37 1.29 -4.46
CA ARG A 149 0.03 1.19 -4.85
C ARG A 149 0.75 2.53 -4.67
N GLY A 150 1.88 2.50 -3.97
CA GLY A 150 2.65 3.70 -3.59
C GLY A 150 2.29 4.28 -2.22
N SER A 151 1.23 3.79 -1.58
CA SER A 151 0.94 4.11 -0.17
C SER A 151 1.96 3.43 0.74
N GLU A 152 2.43 4.17 1.73
CA GLU A 152 3.19 3.61 2.85
C GLU A 152 2.27 2.87 3.83
N VAL A 153 2.85 2.18 4.81
CA VAL A 153 2.10 1.58 5.92
C VAL A 153 1.24 2.65 6.59
N SER A 154 0.06 2.30 7.12
CA SER A 154 -0.78 3.26 7.84
C SER A 154 -0.85 2.90 9.31
N GLY A 155 -0.55 3.85 10.19
CA GLY A 155 -0.68 3.69 11.64
C GLY A 155 -0.99 5.02 12.32
N ARG A 156 -2.00 5.05 13.20
CA ARG A 156 -2.29 6.22 14.04
C ARG A 156 -1.62 6.03 15.40
N ASN A 157 -0.70 6.93 15.75
CA ASN A 157 -0.30 7.14 17.14
C ASN A 157 -1.49 7.74 17.90
N LYS A 158 -2.31 6.92 18.54
CA LYS A 158 -3.14 7.41 19.65
C LYS A 158 -2.26 7.56 20.88
N GLN A 159 -1.50 8.66 20.95
CA GLN A 159 -1.14 9.23 22.25
C GLN A 159 -2.39 9.96 22.74
N THR A 160 -3.23 9.24 23.49
CA THR A 160 -4.24 9.87 24.34
C THR A 160 -3.63 9.91 25.73
N TYR A 161 -3.36 11.12 26.21
CA TYR A 161 -3.11 11.41 27.62
C TYR A 161 -4.37 11.10 28.45
#